data_AF-A0A1C5BDD5-F1
#
_entry.id   AF-A0A1C5BDD5-F1
#
_cell.length_a   1.000
_cell.length_b   1.000
_cell.length_c   1.000
_cell.angle_alpha   90.00
_cell.angle_beta   90.00
_cell.angle_gamma   90.00
#
_symmetry.space_group_name_H-M   'P 1'
#
loop_
_entity.id
_entity.type
_entity.pdbx_description
1 polymer ?
#
loop_
_entity_poly.entity_id
_entity_poly.type
_entity_poly.pdbx_seq_one_letter_code
_entity_poly.pdbx_strand_id
1 'polypeptide(L)'
;LVGARLGGTGRFPGGRVAAVLGTLALRLTTQPALDHWRAPLTTGSVPALGDILRYQTRGRPLRDHLESLITASPEPTVVIGHSLGGIALVDLYALAAISRTSLPETRLLVTVGSQAPFLHELGALTGLPPTAGLPPDFPRWLNVFDRKDLLAYQAEPVFPGDSRVIDHEVSSRQPFPLSHSAYWKLDAVYDRIAEEIEAMR
;
A
#
# COMPACT_ATOMS: atom_id res chain seq x y z
N LEU A 1 -17.03 12.22 -5.54
CA LEU A 1 -17.50 13.24 -4.58
C LEU A 1 -17.06 12.84 -3.17
N VAL A 2 -15.84 13.21 -2.74
CA VAL A 2 -15.30 12.90 -1.39
C VAL A 2 -14.58 14.12 -0.78
N GLY A 3 -14.85 15.33 -1.28
CA GLY A 3 -14.24 16.57 -0.74
C GLY A 3 -15.16 17.40 0.16
N ALA A 4 -16.46 17.11 0.21
CA ALA A 4 -17.45 18.04 0.74
C ALA A 4 -18.03 17.69 2.13
N ARG A 5 -17.45 16.72 2.86
CA ARG A 5 -17.98 16.27 4.16
C ARG A 5 -16.94 16.28 5.30
N LEU A 6 -16.00 17.21 5.27
CA LEU A 6 -15.17 17.54 6.42
C LEU A 6 -15.14 19.06 6.61
N GLY A 7 -15.74 19.54 7.71
CA GLY A 7 -15.51 20.87 8.25
C GLY A 7 -16.60 21.90 7.98
N GLY A 8 -17.51 22.04 8.95
CA GLY A 8 -18.65 22.95 8.93
C GLY A 8 -18.30 24.44 8.89
N THR A 9 -19.31 25.19 8.47
CA THR A 9 -19.36 26.63 8.27
C THR A 9 -19.29 27.43 9.57
N GLY A 10 -18.27 28.28 9.71
CA GLY A 10 -18.26 29.41 10.64
C GLY A 10 -18.09 30.73 9.87
N ARG A 11 -19.18 31.49 9.70
CA ARG A 11 -19.13 32.86 9.16
C ARG A 11 -18.39 33.77 10.16
N PHE A 12 -17.15 34.14 9.87
CA PHE A 12 -16.44 35.24 10.53
C PHE A 12 -16.13 36.35 9.51
N PRO A 13 -16.32 37.64 9.83
CA PRO A 13 -16.06 38.77 8.92
C PRO A 13 -14.56 39.04 8.68
N GLY A 14 -13.67 38.10 9.01
CA GLY A 14 -12.22 38.16 8.76
C GLY A 14 -11.72 37.30 7.59
N GLY A 15 -12.60 36.49 6.96
CA GLY A 15 -12.18 35.48 5.97
C GLY A 15 -11.54 36.05 4.69
N ARG A 16 -11.91 37.26 4.28
CA ARG A 16 -11.31 37.92 3.10
C ARG A 16 -9.90 38.45 3.39
N VAL A 17 -9.64 38.93 4.60
CA VAL A 17 -8.32 39.42 5.01
C VAL A 17 -7.35 38.25 5.21
N ALA A 18 -7.82 37.14 5.80
CA ALA A 18 -7.04 35.91 5.93
C ALA A 18 -6.70 35.27 4.57
N ALA A 19 -7.63 35.27 3.61
CA ALA A 19 -7.37 34.77 2.26
C ALA A 19 -6.32 35.62 1.52
N VAL A 20 -6.39 36.95 1.64
CA VAL A 20 -5.39 37.85 1.02
C VAL A 20 -4.03 37.70 1.67
N LEU A 21 -3.95 37.64 3.00
CA LEU A 21 -2.70 37.40 3.73
C LEU A 21 -2.11 36.01 3.44
N GLY A 22 -2.95 34.97 3.32
CA GLY A 22 -2.52 33.62 2.92
C GLY A 22 -1.98 33.58 1.49
N THR A 23 -2.62 34.31 0.57
CA THR A 23 -2.14 34.43 -0.83
C THR A 23 -0.85 35.24 -0.90
N LEU A 24 -0.67 36.23 -0.03
CA LEU A 24 0.59 37.00 0.08
C LEU A 24 1.71 36.15 0.70
N ALA A 25 1.41 35.35 1.73
CA ALA A 25 2.36 34.43 2.34
C ALA A 25 2.82 33.33 1.36
N LEU A 26 1.91 32.81 0.53
CA LEU A 26 2.25 31.92 -0.60
C LEU A 26 3.05 32.59 -1.72
N ARG A 27 3.00 33.93 -1.83
CA ARG A 27 3.84 34.70 -2.77
C ARG A 27 5.18 35.13 -2.16
N LEU A 28 5.27 35.12 -0.83
CA LEU A 28 6.48 35.44 -0.07
C LEU A 28 7.34 34.19 0.21
N THR A 29 6.83 32.98 -0.06
CA THR A 29 7.73 31.85 -0.31
C THR A 29 8.51 32.17 -1.57
N THR A 30 9.77 32.55 -1.38
CA THR A 30 10.69 32.76 -2.49
C THR A 30 10.69 31.47 -3.30
N GLN A 31 10.25 31.53 -4.56
CA GLN A 31 10.39 30.41 -5.49
C GLN A 31 11.78 29.75 -5.42
N PRO A 32 12.88 30.51 -5.23
CA PRO A 32 14.20 29.94 -4.94
C PRO A 32 14.28 28.96 -3.77
N ALA A 33 13.57 29.21 -2.66
CA ALA A 33 13.51 28.26 -1.55
C ALA A 33 12.73 27.01 -1.96
N LEU A 34 11.55 27.17 -2.58
CA LEU A 34 10.77 26.04 -3.08
C LEU A 34 11.56 25.21 -4.12
N ASP A 35 12.33 25.86 -4.99
CA ASP A 35 13.22 25.24 -5.97
C ASP A 35 14.39 24.50 -5.30
N HIS A 36 14.91 25.01 -4.18
CA HIS A 36 15.93 24.35 -3.36
C HIS A 36 15.38 23.13 -2.62
N TRP A 37 14.11 23.15 -2.21
CA TRP A 37 13.40 21.99 -1.65
C TRP A 37 12.91 21.02 -2.74
N ARG A 38 12.76 21.47 -3.98
CA ARG A 38 12.30 20.67 -5.12
C ARG A 38 13.27 19.52 -5.41
N ALA A 39 14.58 19.81 -5.46
CA ALA A 39 15.59 18.81 -5.79
C ALA A 39 15.68 17.66 -4.75
N PRO A 40 15.74 17.90 -3.42
CA PRO A 40 15.68 16.82 -2.42
C PRO A 40 14.39 15.99 -2.49
N LEU A 41 13.24 16.65 -2.69
CA LEU A 41 11.94 15.98 -2.84
C LEU A 41 11.90 15.11 -4.12
N THR A 42 12.54 15.56 -5.20
CA THR A 42 12.61 14.82 -6.46
C THR A 42 13.75 13.82 -6.57
N THR A 43 14.74 13.80 -5.68
CA THR A 43 15.89 12.90 -5.83
C THR A 43 15.81 11.70 -4.88
N GLY A 44 15.19 11.86 -3.71
CA GLY A 44 15.01 10.75 -2.74
C GLY A 44 13.73 9.92 -2.95
N SER A 45 12.65 10.54 -3.45
CA SER A 45 11.30 9.92 -3.53
C SER A 45 10.85 9.56 -4.97
N VAL A 46 11.47 10.14 -5.99
CA VAL A 46 11.12 9.90 -7.41
C VAL A 46 11.45 8.50 -7.90
N PRO A 47 12.53 7.82 -7.45
CA PRO A 47 12.74 6.43 -7.84
C PRO A 47 11.58 5.52 -7.42
N ALA A 48 11.16 5.58 -6.15
CA ALA A 48 10.06 4.76 -5.63
C ALA A 48 8.71 5.10 -6.26
N LEU A 49 8.37 6.38 -6.41
CA LEU A 49 7.15 6.80 -7.11
C LEU A 49 7.19 6.42 -8.59
N GLY A 50 8.34 6.56 -9.24
CA GLY A 50 8.57 6.19 -10.63
C GLY A 50 8.38 4.69 -10.86
N ASP A 51 8.86 3.84 -9.94
CA ASP A 51 8.66 2.40 -10.00
C ASP A 51 7.19 2.01 -9.83
N ILE A 52 6.45 2.67 -8.93
CA ILE A 52 5.00 2.50 -8.81
C ILE A 52 4.32 2.89 -10.12
N LEU A 53 4.58 4.07 -10.67
CA LEU A 53 3.96 4.51 -11.93
C LEU A 53 4.33 3.59 -13.11
N ARG A 54 5.57 3.10 -13.15
CA ARG A 54 6.00 2.10 -14.13
C ARG A 54 5.25 0.79 -13.94
N TYR A 55 5.08 0.31 -12.72
CA TYR A 55 4.30 -0.89 -12.42
C TYR A 55 2.84 -0.71 -12.86
N GLN A 56 2.21 0.41 -12.51
CA GLN A 56 0.82 0.69 -12.87
C GLN A 56 0.61 0.68 -14.40
N THR A 57 1.58 1.14 -15.18
CA THR A 57 1.49 1.19 -16.65
C THR A 57 2.02 -0.06 -17.35
N ARG A 58 2.99 -0.77 -16.75
CA ARG A 58 3.80 -1.83 -17.36
C ARG A 58 4.16 -2.92 -16.36
N GLY A 59 3.24 -3.28 -15.48
CA GLY A 59 3.49 -4.22 -14.37
C GLY A 59 3.52 -5.69 -14.74
N ARG A 60 3.03 -6.06 -15.94
CA ARG A 60 2.97 -7.45 -16.42
C ARG A 60 4.32 -8.18 -16.30
N PRO A 61 5.46 -7.65 -16.79
CA PRO A 61 6.74 -8.37 -16.67
C PRO A 61 7.15 -8.69 -15.22
N LEU A 62 6.82 -7.82 -14.25
CA LEU A 62 7.07 -8.12 -12.83
C LEU A 62 6.16 -9.24 -12.34
N ARG A 63 4.87 -9.20 -12.70
CA ARG A 63 3.91 -10.26 -12.32
C ARG A 63 4.28 -11.60 -12.94
N ASP A 64 4.64 -11.63 -14.22
CA ASP A 64 5.07 -12.85 -14.91
C ASP A 64 6.33 -13.44 -14.25
N HIS A 65 7.27 -12.59 -13.80
CA HIS A 65 8.44 -13.03 -13.07
C HIS A 65 8.09 -13.61 -11.68
N LEU A 66 7.20 -12.94 -10.94
CA LEU A 66 6.73 -13.41 -9.63
C LEU A 66 5.96 -14.74 -9.77
N GLU A 67 5.09 -14.86 -10.77
CA GLU A 67 4.38 -16.10 -11.12
C GLU A 67 5.36 -17.24 -11.38
N SER A 68 6.42 -17.00 -12.17
CA SER A 68 7.45 -18.01 -12.43
C SER A 68 8.17 -18.44 -11.15
N LEU A 69 8.48 -17.52 -10.24
CA LEU A 69 9.13 -17.84 -8.96
C LEU A 69 8.22 -18.66 -8.04
N ILE A 70 6.95 -18.28 -7.94
CA ILE A 70 5.95 -18.98 -7.12
C ILE A 70 5.72 -20.39 -7.69
N THR A 71 5.58 -20.51 -9.01
CA THR A 71 5.39 -21.80 -9.72
C THR A 71 6.56 -22.77 -9.52
N ALA A 72 7.78 -22.25 -9.40
CA ALA A 72 8.98 -23.07 -9.21
C ALA A 72 9.22 -23.49 -7.74
N SER A 73 8.45 -22.98 -6.79
CA SER A 73 8.67 -23.23 -5.37
C SER A 73 8.05 -24.56 -4.92
N PRO A 74 8.69 -25.32 -4.01
CA PRO A 74 8.04 -26.48 -3.40
C PRO A 74 6.82 -26.04 -2.57
N GLU A 75 5.71 -26.76 -2.73
CA GLU A 75 4.42 -26.48 -2.09
C GLU A 75 4.43 -26.68 -0.55
N PRO A 76 3.50 -26.06 0.21
CA PRO A 76 2.78 -24.80 -0.05
C PRO A 76 3.59 -23.56 0.38
N THR A 77 3.46 -22.45 -0.37
CA THR A 77 4.33 -21.26 -0.18
C THR A 77 3.74 -20.18 0.71
N VAL A 78 4.59 -19.52 1.49
CA VAL A 78 4.31 -18.21 2.11
C VAL A 78 5.01 -17.15 1.27
N VAL A 79 4.27 -16.18 0.75
CA VAL A 79 4.81 -15.15 -0.15
C VAL A 79 4.71 -13.80 0.52
N ILE A 80 5.84 -13.09 0.61
CA ILE A 80 5.96 -11.83 1.34
C ILE A 80 6.27 -10.70 0.35
N GLY A 81 5.40 -9.70 0.28
CA GLY A 81 5.56 -8.51 -0.55
C GLY A 81 5.68 -7.25 0.29
N HIS A 82 6.82 -6.57 0.20
CA HIS A 82 7.03 -5.28 0.84
C HIS A 82 6.81 -4.13 -0.13
N SER A 83 6.11 -3.08 0.31
CA SER A 83 5.87 -1.88 -0.50
C SER A 83 5.30 -2.23 -1.88
N LEU A 84 5.99 -1.85 -2.98
CA LEU A 84 5.62 -2.21 -4.35
C LEU A 84 5.48 -3.74 -4.57
N GLY A 85 6.28 -4.56 -3.91
CA GLY A 85 6.14 -6.01 -3.98
C GLY A 85 4.78 -6.49 -3.45
N GLY A 86 4.24 -5.82 -2.43
CA GLY A 86 2.90 -6.09 -1.91
C GLY A 86 1.81 -5.73 -2.90
N ILE A 87 1.93 -4.58 -3.58
CA ILE A 87 1.03 -4.21 -4.70
C ILE A 87 1.08 -5.32 -5.75
N ALA A 88 2.28 -5.72 -6.17
CA ALA A 88 2.48 -6.64 -7.27
C ALA A 88 1.87 -8.02 -7.01
N LEU A 89 2.01 -8.53 -5.79
CA LEU A 89 1.45 -9.83 -5.39
C LEU A 89 -0.07 -9.78 -5.29
N VAL A 90 -0.66 -8.75 -4.67
CA VAL A 90 -2.12 -8.61 -4.60
C VAL A 90 -2.72 -8.56 -6.01
N ASP A 91 -2.13 -7.78 -6.92
CA ASP A 91 -2.55 -7.72 -8.32
C ASP A 91 -2.40 -9.07 -9.02
N LEU A 92 -1.30 -9.79 -8.80
CA LEU A 92 -1.04 -11.10 -9.38
C LEU A 92 -2.10 -12.13 -8.95
N TYR A 93 -2.33 -12.28 -7.64
CA TYR A 93 -3.33 -13.23 -7.13
C TYR A 93 -4.75 -12.89 -7.57
N ALA A 94 -5.11 -11.60 -7.59
CA ALA A 94 -6.41 -11.17 -8.06
C ALA A 94 -6.59 -11.48 -9.57
N LEU A 95 -5.58 -11.19 -10.40
CA LEU A 95 -5.61 -11.52 -11.83
C LEU A 95 -5.69 -13.02 -12.07
N ALA A 96 -4.85 -13.82 -11.39
CA ALA A 96 -4.80 -15.27 -11.56
C ALA A 96 -6.15 -15.92 -11.23
N ALA A 97 -6.79 -15.48 -10.14
CA ALA A 97 -8.12 -15.96 -9.76
C ALA A 97 -9.19 -15.59 -10.80
N ILE A 98 -9.13 -14.40 -11.40
CA ILE A 98 -10.09 -13.96 -12.43
C ILE A 98 -9.86 -14.69 -13.77
N SER A 99 -8.60 -14.86 -14.19
CA SER A 99 -8.25 -15.53 -15.45
C SER A 99 -8.31 -17.05 -15.38
N ARG A 100 -8.58 -17.62 -14.19
CA ARG A 100 -8.50 -19.06 -13.90
C ARG A 100 -7.12 -19.64 -14.25
N THR A 101 -6.08 -18.84 -14.06
CA THR A 101 -4.70 -19.31 -14.12
C THR A 101 -4.38 -19.94 -12.78
N SER A 102 -4.05 -21.23 -12.76
CA SER A 102 -3.70 -21.92 -11.52
C SER A 102 -2.28 -21.53 -11.10
N LEU A 103 -2.17 -20.69 -10.08
CA LEU A 103 -0.94 -20.60 -9.28
C LEU A 103 -0.88 -21.82 -8.34
N PRO A 104 0.30 -22.30 -7.94
CA PRO A 104 0.41 -23.27 -6.85
C PRO A 104 -0.29 -22.77 -5.59
N GLU A 105 -0.69 -23.72 -4.75
CA GLU A 105 -1.36 -23.40 -3.49
C GLU A 105 -0.47 -22.49 -2.63
N THR A 106 -0.93 -21.24 -2.48
CA THR A 106 -0.29 -20.25 -1.62
C THR A 106 -0.96 -20.27 -0.28
N ARG A 107 -0.20 -20.69 0.73
CA ARG A 107 -0.69 -20.84 2.09
C ARG A 107 -0.97 -19.51 2.77
N LEU A 108 -0.11 -18.52 2.52
CA LEU A 108 -0.25 -17.19 3.09
C LEU A 108 0.37 -16.14 2.16
N LEU A 109 -0.40 -15.12 1.82
CA LEU A 109 0.08 -13.85 1.29
C LEU A 109 0.35 -12.91 2.47
N VAL A 110 1.57 -12.39 2.57
CA VAL A 110 1.93 -11.36 3.54
C VAL A 110 2.27 -10.07 2.79
N THR A 111 1.58 -8.98 3.10
CA THR A 111 2.00 -7.65 2.65
C THR A 111 2.61 -6.89 3.82
N VAL A 112 3.68 -6.15 3.57
CA VAL A 112 4.38 -5.37 4.61
C VAL A 112 4.56 -3.95 4.11
N GLY A 113 4.02 -2.96 4.82
CA GLY A 113 4.13 -1.56 4.41
C GLY A 113 3.59 -1.31 2.99
N SER A 114 2.48 -1.95 2.61
CA SER A 114 1.97 -1.97 1.23
C SER A 114 0.89 -0.91 0.99
N GLN A 115 0.84 -0.42 -0.25
CA GLN A 115 -0.18 0.51 -0.73
C GLN A 115 -1.38 -0.20 -1.38
N ALA A 116 -1.38 -1.53 -1.44
CA ALA A 116 -2.37 -2.30 -2.19
C ALA A 116 -3.84 -1.97 -1.80
N PRO A 117 -4.22 -1.87 -0.52
CA PRO A 117 -5.61 -1.53 -0.15
C PRO A 117 -6.02 -0.14 -0.66
N PHE A 118 -5.13 0.85 -0.52
CA PHE A 118 -5.38 2.21 -1.00
C PHE A 118 -5.49 2.28 -2.53
N LEU A 119 -4.62 1.56 -3.25
CA LEU A 119 -4.68 1.49 -4.70
C LEU A 119 -5.94 0.75 -5.20
N HIS A 120 -6.46 -0.21 -4.44
CA HIS A 120 -7.76 -0.83 -4.74
C HIS A 120 -8.88 0.22 -4.69
N GLU A 121 -8.97 0.99 -3.59
CA GLU A 121 -10.01 2.02 -3.44
C GLU A 121 -9.94 3.11 -4.51
N LEU A 122 -8.74 3.46 -4.96
CA LEU A 122 -8.54 4.40 -6.07
C LEU A 122 -8.86 3.81 -7.45
N GLY A 123 -9.13 2.50 -7.54
CA GLY A 123 -9.29 1.79 -8.81
C GLY A 123 -8.00 1.74 -9.64
N ALA A 124 -6.86 1.74 -8.95
CA ALA A 124 -5.54 1.74 -9.54
C ALA A 124 -4.98 0.32 -9.68
N LEU A 125 -5.43 -0.66 -8.89
CA LEU A 125 -5.02 -2.06 -9.07
C LEU A 125 -5.51 -2.62 -10.42
N THR A 126 -4.66 -3.38 -11.10
CA THR A 126 -4.98 -4.03 -12.38
C THR A 126 -5.97 -5.17 -12.19
N GLY A 127 -5.75 -5.98 -11.15
CA GLY A 127 -6.47 -7.23 -10.90
C GLY A 127 -7.70 -7.09 -10.04
N LEU A 128 -7.87 -5.96 -9.36
CA LEU A 128 -8.90 -5.79 -8.35
C LEU A 128 -9.57 -4.42 -8.49
N PRO A 129 -10.63 -4.32 -9.34
CA PRO A 129 -11.39 -3.09 -9.55
C PRO A 129 -11.93 -2.51 -8.24
N PRO A 130 -12.17 -1.20 -8.14
CA PRO A 130 -12.66 -0.59 -6.90
C PRO A 130 -14.02 -1.20 -6.52
N THR A 131 -14.28 -1.35 -5.22
CA THR A 131 -15.49 -1.95 -4.64
C THR A 131 -15.68 -3.46 -4.85
N ALA A 132 -14.81 -4.11 -5.62
CA ALA A 132 -14.83 -5.56 -5.75
C ALA A 132 -14.33 -6.23 -4.46
N GLY A 133 -15.04 -7.26 -4.00
CA GLY A 133 -14.50 -8.17 -2.99
C GLY A 133 -13.34 -9.00 -3.56
N LEU A 134 -12.62 -9.70 -2.68
CA LEU A 134 -11.55 -10.59 -3.11
C LEU A 134 -12.12 -11.79 -3.88
N PRO A 135 -11.52 -12.18 -5.03
CA PRO A 135 -11.94 -13.37 -5.79
C PRO A 135 -11.95 -14.64 -4.91
N PRO A 136 -12.77 -15.67 -5.21
CA PRO A 136 -12.86 -16.88 -4.39
C PRO A 136 -11.50 -17.56 -4.13
N ASP A 137 -10.63 -17.64 -5.14
CA ASP A 137 -9.33 -18.32 -5.04
C ASP A 137 -8.19 -17.40 -4.56
N PHE A 138 -8.52 -16.21 -4.06
CA PHE A 138 -7.53 -15.31 -3.47
C PHE A 138 -7.01 -15.89 -2.13
N PRO A 139 -5.69 -15.91 -1.88
CA PRO A 139 -5.11 -16.55 -0.70
C PRO A 139 -5.49 -15.81 0.59
N ARG A 140 -5.32 -16.52 1.72
CA ARG A 140 -5.35 -15.86 3.03
C ARG A 140 -4.28 -14.76 3.08
N TRP A 141 -4.65 -13.59 3.59
CA TRP A 141 -3.88 -12.36 3.49
C TRP A 141 -3.65 -11.74 4.86
N LEU A 142 -2.38 -11.77 5.31
CA LEU A 142 -1.89 -11.00 6.43
C LEU A 142 -1.28 -9.67 5.94
N ASN A 143 -1.84 -8.54 6.34
CA ASN A 143 -1.31 -7.22 6.04
C ASN A 143 -0.67 -6.59 7.27
N VAL A 144 0.65 -6.41 7.23
CA VAL A 144 1.45 -5.83 8.30
C VAL A 144 1.71 -4.36 8.03
N PHE A 145 1.40 -3.50 8.99
CA PHE A 145 1.54 -2.05 8.85
C PHE A 145 2.08 -1.38 10.12
N ASP A 146 2.79 -0.27 9.96
CA ASP A 146 3.16 0.65 11.05
C ASP A 146 2.43 1.98 10.82
N ARG A 147 1.78 2.54 11.84
CA ARG A 147 1.06 3.82 11.72
C ARG A 147 1.96 5.00 11.38
N LYS A 148 3.27 4.91 11.64
CA LYS A 148 4.27 5.92 11.24
C LYS A 148 4.79 5.68 9.83
N ASP A 149 4.43 4.60 9.17
CA ASP A 149 4.72 4.39 7.76
C ASP A 149 3.59 4.99 6.91
N LEU A 150 3.86 6.15 6.31
CA LEU A 150 2.90 6.89 5.49
C LEU A 150 2.52 6.18 4.19
N LEU A 151 3.17 5.05 3.88
CA LEU A 151 2.89 4.24 2.70
C LEU A 151 2.22 2.90 3.04
N ALA A 152 1.93 2.63 4.32
CA ALA A 152 1.25 1.42 4.77
C ALA A 152 -0.24 1.69 5.00
N TYR A 153 -1.09 0.90 4.36
CA TYR A 153 -2.55 1.06 4.46
C TYR A 153 -3.19 -0.24 4.98
N GLN A 154 -4.25 -0.09 5.76
CA GLN A 154 -5.04 -1.18 6.31
C GLN A 154 -5.87 -1.86 5.22
N ALA A 155 -5.98 -3.19 5.28
CA ALA A 155 -6.71 -4.01 4.31
C ALA A 155 -8.10 -4.42 4.84
N GLU A 156 -8.26 -4.71 6.14
CA GLU A 156 -9.54 -5.17 6.69
C GLU A 156 -10.69 -4.17 6.49
N PRO A 157 -10.51 -2.84 6.69
CA PRO A 157 -11.57 -1.87 6.44
C PRO A 157 -11.96 -1.77 4.96
N VAL A 158 -11.05 -2.15 4.05
CA VAL A 158 -11.26 -2.12 2.60
C VAL A 158 -12.01 -3.37 2.13
N PHE A 159 -11.85 -4.51 2.81
CA PHE A 159 -12.52 -5.78 2.50
C PHE A 159 -13.42 -6.25 3.67
N PRO A 160 -14.50 -5.51 3.99
CA PRO A 160 -15.31 -5.79 5.17
C PRO A 160 -15.98 -7.16 5.08
N GLY A 161 -15.81 -7.96 6.13
CA GLY A 161 -16.43 -9.29 6.27
C GLY A 161 -15.69 -10.42 5.56
N ASP A 162 -14.58 -10.15 4.87
CA ASP A 162 -13.74 -11.20 4.30
C ASP A 162 -12.77 -11.74 5.35
N SER A 163 -13.09 -12.90 5.93
CA SER A 163 -12.29 -13.56 6.97
C SER A 163 -10.87 -13.96 6.55
N ARG A 164 -10.54 -13.85 5.26
CA ARG A 164 -9.18 -14.11 4.75
C ARG A 164 -8.24 -12.95 5.02
N VAL A 165 -8.74 -11.73 5.22
CA VAL A 165 -7.92 -10.52 5.38
C VAL A 165 -7.74 -10.22 6.85
N ILE A 166 -6.49 -10.03 7.27
CA ILE A 166 -6.12 -9.74 8.66
C ILE A 166 -5.10 -8.62 8.66
N ASP A 167 -5.37 -7.53 9.36
CA ASP A 167 -4.38 -6.48 9.59
C ASP A 167 -3.61 -6.76 10.90
N HIS A 168 -2.31 -6.53 10.86
CA HIS A 168 -1.44 -6.60 12.02
C HIS A 168 -0.62 -5.30 12.14
N GLU A 169 -0.92 -4.52 13.19
CA GLU A 169 -0.16 -3.32 13.50
C GLU A 169 1.14 -3.68 14.22
N VAL A 170 2.25 -3.14 13.74
CA VAL A 170 3.53 -3.16 14.44
C VAL A 170 4.01 -1.74 14.70
N SER A 171 4.97 -1.60 15.63
CA SER A 171 5.61 -0.31 15.88
C SER A 171 7.13 -0.42 15.80
N SER A 172 7.70 0.10 14.73
CA SER A 172 9.15 0.26 14.55
C SER A 172 9.76 1.29 15.50
N ARG A 173 8.91 2.17 16.06
CA ARG A 173 9.27 3.39 16.80
C ARG A 173 10.07 4.42 15.97
N GLN A 174 10.28 4.18 14.69
CA GLN A 174 10.98 5.08 13.78
C GLN A 174 10.02 6.10 13.15
N PRO A 175 10.48 7.31 12.80
CA PRO A 175 9.71 8.23 11.97
C PRO A 175 9.77 7.82 10.49
N PHE A 176 8.82 8.30 9.68
CA PHE A 176 8.93 8.20 8.22
C PHE A 176 10.13 9.01 7.71
N PRO A 177 10.91 8.53 6.72
CA PRO A 177 10.72 7.30 5.94
C PRO A 177 11.36 6.03 6.55
N LEU A 178 12.06 6.13 7.67
CA LEU A 178 12.78 5.00 8.28
C LEU A 178 11.84 3.87 8.73
N SER A 179 10.64 4.21 9.20
CA SER A 179 9.58 3.24 9.53
C SER A 179 9.29 2.28 8.37
N HIS A 180 9.35 2.75 7.12
CA HIS A 180 8.98 1.96 5.95
C HIS A 180 9.91 0.78 5.68
N SER A 181 11.18 0.83 6.12
CA SER A 181 12.14 -0.28 5.95
C SER A 181 12.48 -1.00 7.26
N ALA A 182 11.91 -0.56 8.39
CA ALA A 182 12.27 -1.05 9.71
C ALA A 182 11.61 -2.39 10.08
N TYR A 183 10.58 -2.83 9.34
CA TYR A 183 9.81 -4.06 9.61
C TYR A 183 10.68 -5.30 9.86
N TRP A 184 11.75 -5.46 9.08
CA TRP A 184 12.63 -6.65 9.13
C TRP A 184 13.46 -6.78 10.40
N LYS A 185 13.41 -5.78 11.28
CA LYS A 185 14.08 -5.80 12.60
C LYS A 185 13.11 -6.04 13.75
N LEU A 186 11.85 -6.36 13.44
CA LEU A 186 10.79 -6.52 14.43
C LEU A 186 10.40 -7.98 14.49
N ASP A 187 10.70 -8.62 15.62
CA ASP A 187 10.31 -10.02 15.88
C ASP A 187 8.79 -10.21 15.72
N ALA A 188 8.00 -9.22 16.13
CA ALA A 188 6.54 -9.21 15.98
C ALA A 188 6.04 -9.49 14.55
N VAL A 189 6.79 -9.10 13.51
CA VAL A 189 6.43 -9.42 12.11
C VAL A 189 6.54 -10.92 11.87
N TYR A 190 7.65 -11.52 12.29
CA TYR A 190 7.92 -12.94 12.09
C TYR A 190 7.07 -13.82 13.01
N ASP A 191 6.88 -13.41 14.26
CA ASP A 191 6.00 -14.07 15.23
C ASP A 191 4.59 -14.14 14.69
N ARG A 192 4.05 -13.01 14.17
CA ARG A 192 2.71 -13.00 13.60
C ARG A 192 2.61 -13.90 12.36
N ILE A 193 3.60 -13.89 11.48
CA ILE A 193 3.63 -14.79 10.33
C ILE A 193 3.60 -16.24 10.82
N ALA A 194 4.41 -16.61 11.82
CA ALA A 194 4.44 -17.96 12.38
C ALA A 194 3.09 -18.37 13.00
N GLU A 195 2.46 -17.50 13.80
CA GLU A 195 1.13 -17.73 14.37
C GLU A 195 0.09 -18.03 13.27
N GLU A 196 0.05 -17.22 12.22
CA GLU A 196 -0.89 -17.42 11.11
C GLU A 196 -0.62 -18.71 10.37
N ILE A 197 0.64 -19.10 10.28
CA ILE A 197 1.05 -20.35 9.65
C ILE A 197 0.59 -21.56 10.47
N GLU A 198 0.70 -21.49 11.79
CA GLU A 198 0.31 -22.56 12.71
C GLU A 198 -1.20 -22.70 12.80
N ALA A 199 -1.95 -21.58 12.77
CA ALA A 199 -3.42 -21.59 12.79
C ALA A 199 -4.06 -22.23 11.54
N MET A 200 -3.29 -22.46 10.48
CA MET A 200 -3.73 -23.12 9.24
C MET A 200 -3.46 -24.63 9.20
N ARG A 201 -2.79 -25.19 10.22
CA ARG A 201 -2.55 -26.64 10.34
C ARG A 201 -3.80 -27.34 10.85
#